data_AF-A0A959TEZ8-F1
#
_entry.id   AF-A0A959TEZ8-F1
#
_cell.length_a   1.000
_cell.length_b   1.000
_cell.length_c   1.000
_cell.angle_alpha   90.00
_cell.angle_beta   90.00
_cell.angle_gamma   90.00
#
_symmetry.space_group_name_H-M   'P 1'
#
loop_
_entity.id
_entity.type
_entity.pdbx_description
1 polymer ?
#
loop_
_entity_poly.entity_id
_entity_poly.type
_entity_poly.pdbx_seq_one_letter_code
_entity_poly.pdbx_strand_id
1 'polypeptide(L)'
;LQVHIADEETKHGLTPDELLEAVRSWPWNEWPHVEVRGLMAMATFTDDLVQVRREFDAVARLFGQVKALGVFPADRFTELSLGMTSDLDEAIAAGST
;
A
#
# COMPACT_ATOMS: atom_id res chain seq x y z
N LEU A 1 3.44 2.10 5.06
CA LEU A 1 2.28 3.00 5.25
C LEU A 1 1.02 2.24 4.89
N GLN A 2 -0.03 2.32 5.71
CA GLN A 2 -1.27 1.59 5.47
C GLN A 2 -2.20 2.41 4.55
N VAL A 3 -2.68 1.77 3.49
CA VAL A 3 -3.57 2.36 2.49
C VAL A 3 -4.95 1.76 2.62
N HIS A 4 -5.95 2.62 2.65
CA HIS A 4 -7.35 2.23 2.56
C HIS A 4 -7.75 2.16 1.08
N ILE A 5 -7.93 0.93 0.58
CA ILE A 5 -8.39 0.65 -0.79
C ILE A 5 -9.66 -0.22 -0.82
N ALA A 6 -10.03 -0.83 0.31
CA ALA A 6 -11.23 -1.61 0.45
C ALA A 6 -12.47 -0.72 0.31
N ASP A 7 -13.56 -1.29 -0.21
CA ASP A 7 -14.87 -0.60 -0.30
C ASP A 7 -15.60 -0.55 1.08
N GLU A 8 -14.97 -1.05 2.15
CA GLU A 8 -15.51 -1.04 3.51
C GLU A 8 -15.16 0.27 4.24
N GLU A 9 -16.14 1.15 4.44
CA GLU A 9 -15.98 2.44 5.14
C GLU A 9 -15.36 2.33 6.55
N THR A 10 -15.44 1.16 7.20
CA THR A 10 -14.96 0.93 8.55
C THR A 10 -13.45 0.65 8.64
N LYS A 11 -12.75 0.51 7.50
CA LYS A 11 -11.30 0.20 7.50
C LYS A 11 -10.45 1.46 7.70
N HIS A 12 -9.40 1.30 8.52
CA HIS A 12 -8.43 2.34 8.82
C HIS A 12 -7.33 2.41 7.75
N GLY A 13 -6.83 3.60 7.48
CA GLY A 13 -5.71 3.82 6.56
C GLY A 13 -5.81 5.19 5.88
N LEU A 14 -4.77 5.55 5.13
CA LEU A 14 -4.78 6.73 4.27
C LEU A 14 -5.50 6.37 2.97
N THR A 15 -6.38 7.22 2.49
CA THR A 15 -6.84 7.15 1.09
C THR A 15 -5.63 7.34 0.15
N PRO A 16 -5.72 6.93 -1.13
CA PRO A 16 -4.63 7.14 -2.08
C PRO A 16 -4.17 8.60 -2.18
N ASP A 17 -5.10 9.55 -2.13
CA ASP A 17 -4.78 10.98 -2.21
C ASP A 17 -4.09 11.47 -0.93
N GLU A 18 -4.61 11.11 0.25
CA GLU A 18 -3.97 11.44 1.53
C GLU A 18 -2.59 10.81 1.67
N LEU A 19 -2.38 9.60 1.15
CA LEU A 19 -1.06 8.97 1.12
C LEU A 19 -0.09 9.79 0.28
N LEU A 20 -0.48 10.18 -0.93
CA LEU A 20 0.35 10.97 -1.83
C LEU A 20 0.66 12.36 -1.25
N GLU A 21 -0.29 12.95 -0.53
CA GLU A 21 -0.08 14.20 0.21
C GLU A 21 0.89 14.00 1.39
N ALA A 22 0.67 12.98 2.22
CA ALA A 22 1.52 12.65 3.36
C ALA A 22 2.97 12.41 2.90
N VAL A 23 3.17 11.61 1.85
CA VAL A 23 4.49 11.33 1.26
C VAL A 23 5.20 12.63 0.89
N ARG A 24 4.50 13.64 0.38
CA ARG A 24 5.12 14.93 0.00
C ARG A 24 5.32 15.90 1.16
N SER A 25 4.48 15.83 2.19
CA SER A 25 4.38 16.88 3.21
C SER A 25 4.99 16.53 4.55
N TRP A 26 5.06 15.24 4.91
CA TRP A 26 5.53 14.84 6.23
C TRP A 26 7.07 14.95 6.33
N PRO A 27 7.60 15.25 7.53
CA PRO A 27 9.03 15.41 7.75
C PRO A 27 9.71 14.05 7.97
N TRP A 28 9.70 13.16 6.97
CA TRP A 28 10.23 11.79 7.07
C TRP A 28 11.68 11.73 7.58
N ASN A 29 12.48 12.73 7.23
CA ASN A 29 13.89 12.84 7.64
C ASN A 29 14.09 13.22 9.11
N GLU A 30 13.04 13.65 9.82
CA GLU A 30 13.09 14.01 11.23
C GLU A 30 12.83 12.80 12.16
N TRP A 31 12.60 11.61 11.61
CA TRP A 31 12.30 10.39 12.36
C TRP A 31 13.47 9.40 12.33
N PRO A 32 14.53 9.60 13.14
CA PRO A 32 15.79 8.84 13.04
C PRO A 32 15.69 7.36 13.42
N HIS A 33 14.56 6.94 13.98
CA HIS A 33 14.34 5.56 14.45
C HIS A 33 13.25 4.83 13.67
N VAL A 34 12.71 5.44 12.60
CA VAL A 34 11.66 4.87 11.77
C VAL A 34 12.10 4.91 10.31
N GLU A 35 12.01 3.78 9.61
CA GLU A 35 12.27 3.70 8.18
C GLU A 35 10.99 3.26 7.46
N VAL A 36 10.54 4.07 6.50
CA VAL A 36 9.40 3.71 5.66
C VAL A 36 9.89 2.74 4.58
N ARG A 37 9.51 1.47 4.70
CA ARG A 37 9.94 0.40 3.79
C ARG A 37 8.99 0.13 2.63
N GLY A 38 7.76 0.64 2.67
CA GLY A 38 6.75 0.23 1.71
C GLY A 38 5.31 0.59 2.03
N LEU A 39 4.40 -0.03 1.30
CA LEU A 39 2.95 0.09 1.49
C LEU A 39 2.36 -1.21 2.04
N MET A 40 1.24 -1.06 2.75
CA MET A 40 0.45 -2.17 3.24
C MET A 40 -1.02 -1.89 2.95
N ALA A 41 -1.77 -2.92 2.55
CA ALA A 41 -3.22 -2.81 2.37
C ALA A 41 -3.91 -4.14 2.63
N MET A 42 -5.18 -4.05 3.00
CA MET A 42 -6.10 -5.18 3.07
C MET A 42 -7.19 -4.97 2.04
N ALA A 43 -7.52 -6.01 1.28
CA ALA A 43 -8.66 -5.99 0.38
C ALA A 43 -9.97 -6.05 1.16
N THR A 44 -11.07 -5.78 0.48
CA THR A 44 -12.44 -6.01 0.94
C THR A 44 -12.62 -7.48 1.31
N PHE A 45 -13.27 -7.77 2.44
CA PHE A 45 -13.55 -9.16 2.81
C PHE A 45 -14.74 -9.69 2.00
N THR A 46 -14.44 -10.30 0.86
CA THR A 46 -15.42 -10.78 -0.12
C THR A 46 -14.92 -12.03 -0.84
N ASP A 47 -15.85 -12.86 -1.33
CA ASP A 47 -15.54 -13.99 -2.21
C ASP A 47 -15.31 -13.55 -3.68
N ASP A 48 -15.51 -12.26 -3.98
CA ASP A 48 -15.23 -11.70 -5.31
C ASP A 48 -13.72 -11.46 -5.49
N LEU A 49 -13.02 -12.48 -5.98
CA LEU A 49 -11.58 -12.41 -6.26
C LEU A 49 -11.23 -11.39 -7.37
N VAL A 50 -12.18 -11.03 -8.23
CA VAL A 50 -11.96 -9.98 -9.24
C VAL A 50 -11.87 -8.62 -8.56
N GLN A 51 -12.73 -8.36 -7.58
CA GLN A 51 -12.66 -7.17 -6.75
C GLN A 51 -11.35 -7.12 -5.96
N VAL A 52 -11.01 -8.21 -5.23
CA VAL A 52 -9.77 -8.31 -4.44
C VAL A 52 -8.54 -8.02 -5.30
N ARG A 53 -8.46 -8.64 -6.49
CA ARG A 53 -7.36 -8.41 -7.42
C ARG A 53 -7.29 -6.96 -7.91
N ARG A 54 -8.43 -6.35 -8.25
CA ARG A 54 -8.48 -4.93 -8.67
C ARG A 54 -7.94 -4.01 -7.59
N GLU A 55 -8.28 -4.27 -6.33
CA GLU A 55 -7.83 -3.52 -5.17
C GLU A 55 -6.32 -3.67 -4.95
N PHE A 56 -5.79 -4.89 -4.95
CA PHE A 56 -4.34 -5.11 -4.84
C PHE A 56 -3.55 -4.50 -6.01
N ASP A 57 -4.03 -4.63 -7.24
CA ASP A 57 -3.42 -3.99 -8.40
C ASP A 57 -3.40 -2.45 -8.26
N ALA A 58 -4.40 -1.86 -7.60
CA ALA A 58 -4.40 -0.43 -7.32
C ALA A 58 -3.32 -0.03 -6.32
N VAL A 59 -3.09 -0.83 -5.28
CA VAL A 59 -2.03 -0.58 -4.30
C VAL A 59 -0.65 -0.78 -4.92
N ALA A 60 -0.47 -1.77 -5.80
CA ALA A 60 0.77 -1.97 -6.54
C ALA A 60 1.09 -0.77 -7.46
N ARG A 61 0.08 -0.20 -8.14
CA ARG A 61 0.24 1.03 -8.93
C ARG A 61 0.62 2.22 -8.03
N LEU A 62 -0.03 2.37 -6.89
CA LEU A 62 0.25 3.44 -5.93
C LEU A 62 1.66 3.32 -5.35
N PHE A 63 2.13 2.11 -5.07
CA PHE A 63 3.51 1.82 -4.69
C PHE A 63 4.50 2.33 -5.74
N GLY A 64 4.24 2.06 -7.02
CA GLY A 64 5.03 2.59 -8.14
C GLY A 64 5.02 4.11 -8.21
N GLN A 65 3.88 4.76 -7.97
CA GLN A 65 3.77 6.22 -7.92
C GLN A 65 4.59 6.81 -6.78
N VAL A 66 4.52 6.25 -5.57
CA VAL A 66 5.30 6.69 -4.41
C VAL A 66 6.80 6.55 -4.68
N LYS A 67 7.24 5.43 -5.28
CA LYS A 67 8.64 5.26 -5.70
C LYS A 67 9.09 6.34 -6.69
N ALA A 68 8.25 6.68 -7.66
CA ALA A 68 8.56 7.69 -8.67
C ALA A 68 8.70 9.11 -8.09
N LEU A 69 8.11 9.39 -6.90
CA LEU A 69 8.29 10.68 -6.22
C LEU A 69 9.71 10.87 -5.66
N GLY A 70 10.48 9.79 -5.48
CA GLY A 70 11.87 9.87 -5.00
C GLY A 70 12.03 10.37 -3.57
N VAL A 71 10.95 10.39 -2.76
CA VAL A 71 10.99 10.82 -1.36
C VAL A 71 11.74 9.82 -0.48
N PHE A 72 11.53 8.53 -0.73
CA PHE A 72 12.21 7.45 -0.02
C PHE A 72 13.32 6.86 -0.90
N PRO A 73 14.46 6.43 -0.32
CA PRO A 73 15.51 5.75 -1.08
C PRO A 73 14.97 4.48 -1.76
N ALA A 74 15.27 4.30 -3.05
CA ALA A 74 14.68 3.24 -3.86
C ALA A 74 15.08 1.82 -3.41
N ASP A 75 16.25 1.67 -2.78
CA ASP A 75 16.74 0.42 -2.17
C ASP A 75 16.08 0.12 -0.81
N ARG A 76 15.40 1.09 -0.22
CA ARG A 76 14.74 0.97 1.08
C ARG A 76 13.23 0.82 0.94
N PHE A 77 12.62 1.54 0.00
CA PHE A 77 11.18 1.43 -0.28
C PHE A 77 10.90 0.28 -1.27
N THR A 78 10.79 -0.92 -0.70
CA THR A 78 10.80 -2.21 -1.41
C THR A 78 9.61 -3.10 -1.08
N GLU A 79 8.92 -2.85 0.04
CA GLU A 79 7.92 -3.76 0.58
C GLU A 79 6.50 -3.44 0.10
N LEU A 80 5.77 -4.49 -0.26
CA LEU A 80 4.36 -4.41 -0.60
C LEU A 80 3.60 -5.48 0.20
N SER A 81 3.17 -5.12 1.40
CA SER A 81 2.50 -6.04 2.32
C SER A 81 1.01 -6.14 1.97
N LEU A 82 0.64 -7.19 1.24
CA LEU A 82 -0.73 -7.46 0.82
C LEU A 82 -1.15 -8.85 1.25
N GLY A 83 -2.46 -9.07 1.26
CA GLY A 83 -3.04 -10.39 1.48
C GLY A 83 -3.02 -10.87 2.93
N MET A 84 -3.92 -11.80 3.16
CA MET A 84 -4.17 -12.60 4.35
C MET A 84 -4.41 -14.05 3.87
N THR A 85 -4.88 -14.92 4.76
CA THR A 85 -5.04 -16.35 4.44
C THR A 85 -5.98 -16.62 3.26
N SER A 86 -7.01 -15.79 3.04
CA SER A 86 -8.07 -16.03 2.05
C SER A 86 -7.78 -15.49 0.64
N ASP A 87 -6.83 -14.56 0.52
CA ASP A 87 -6.53 -13.77 -0.68
C ASP A 87 -5.01 -13.74 -0.99
N LEU A 88 -4.29 -14.73 -0.47
CA LEU A 88 -2.84 -14.87 -0.62
C LEU A 88 -2.42 -14.99 -2.09
N ASP A 89 -3.17 -15.75 -2.89
CA ASP A 89 -2.82 -15.98 -4.29
C ASP A 89 -2.97 -14.70 -5.12
N GLU A 90 -4.02 -13.92 -4.88
CA GLU A 90 -4.25 -12.61 -5.49
C GLU A 90 -3.17 -11.61 -5.07
N ALA A 91 -2.79 -11.62 -3.79
CA ALA A 91 -1.74 -10.76 -3.26
C ALA A 91 -0.37 -11.07 -3.90
N ILE A 92 0.00 -12.35 -4.01
CA ILE A 92 1.23 -12.78 -4.68
C ILE A 92 1.19 -12.36 -6.16
N ALA A 93 0.06 -12.55 -6.84
CA ALA A 93 -0.10 -12.14 -8.24
C ALA A 93 0.03 -10.62 -8.45
N ALA A 94 -0.34 -9.82 -7.46
CA ALA A 94 -0.18 -8.36 -7.45
C ALA A 94 1.24 -7.90 -7.02
N GLY A 95 2.12 -8.84 -6.65
CA GLY A 95 3.52 -8.56 -6.29
C GLY A 95 3.75 -8.32 -4.80
N SER A 96 2.96 -8.94 -3.92
CA SER A 96 3.20 -8.90 -2.47
C SER A 96 4.61 -9.41 -2.12
N THR A 97 5.24 -8.77 -1.12
CA THR A 97 6.57 -9.13 -0.60
C THR A 97 6.62 -9.18 0.92
#